data_AF-A0A917WQ48-F1
#
_entry.id   AF-A0A917WQ48-F1
#
_cell.length_a   1.000
_cell.length_b   1.000
_cell.length_c   1.000
_cell.angle_alpha   90.00
_cell.angle_beta   90.00
_cell.angle_gamma   90.00
#
_symmetry.space_group_name_H-M   'P 1'
#
loop_
_entity.id
_entity.type
_entity.pdbx_description
1 polymer ?
#
loop_
_entity_poly.entity_id
_entity_poly.type
_entity_poly.pdbx_seq_one_letter_code
_entity_poly.pdbx_strand_id
1 'polypeptide(L)'
;MSNQPGGSTAAAQPDRPQPVDPAGGTKSVAAPAGRPAPAPGTLVLALLAVGWLAAMLWSTRQAISSATAGVTAVSLSAFALPGVISAALVAGAAFGLAAGELVARCRDGVTLRFVAAVAAGLLVGLAAALAIDLTYAGDTTTRTIAGTTAAAAIIGGALAGARNGAVVGAVAGSALGTLLFVVAFSVARDPLFNLFGAGESQQSLVTAATWVSRTESLIAGLIAGVLAFGYLSWARRRAVRGGGAGARWPGYLVAGAGPGLLLLLAEVIIRVGGRSLIDLAAALSEADAVAQTSLGTSRVDNAIWVLFVGALTALITFGRTLTPAPDDEAR
;
A
#
# COMPACT_ATOMS: atom_id res chain seq x y z
N MET A 1 54.97 61.40 -45.12
CA MET A 1 55.03 62.29 -43.95
C MET A 1 53.80 63.18 -43.97
N SER A 2 52.82 62.92 -43.11
CA SER A 2 51.68 63.81 -42.85
C SER A 2 51.14 63.47 -41.47
N ASN A 3 51.26 64.44 -40.56
CA ASN A 3 50.73 64.40 -39.21
C ASN A 3 49.45 65.25 -39.14
N GLN A 4 48.38 64.62 -38.62
CA GLN A 4 47.17 65.18 -37.99
C GLN A 4 46.21 66.04 -38.84
N PRO A 5 44.88 65.99 -38.57
CA PRO A 5 44.28 66.33 -37.27
C PRO A 5 43.10 65.46 -36.81
N GLY A 6 42.88 65.40 -35.50
CA GLY A 6 41.70 64.76 -34.90
C GLY A 6 41.22 65.53 -33.68
N GLY A 7 40.38 66.54 -33.91
CA GLY A 7 39.54 67.14 -32.88
C GLY A 7 38.15 66.49 -32.90
N SER A 8 37.58 66.18 -31.73
CA SER A 8 36.14 66.07 -31.55
C SER A 8 35.77 66.24 -30.08
N THR A 9 35.30 67.45 -29.79
CA THR A 9 34.20 67.83 -28.89
C THR A 9 33.76 66.86 -27.78
N ALA A 10 33.93 67.34 -26.55
CA ALA A 10 33.16 66.95 -25.38
C ALA A 10 31.68 67.32 -25.56
N ALA A 11 30.79 66.34 -25.49
CA ALA A 11 29.38 66.52 -25.24
C ALA A 11 29.03 65.78 -23.95
N ALA A 12 28.69 66.55 -22.92
CA ALA A 12 28.22 66.05 -21.64
C ALA A 12 26.88 65.32 -21.83
N GLN A 13 26.83 64.05 -21.41
CA GLN A 13 25.61 63.27 -21.35
C GLN A 13 25.15 63.20 -19.88
N PRO A 14 23.88 63.52 -19.57
CA PRO A 14 23.42 63.64 -18.19
C PRO A 14 23.30 62.27 -17.50
N ASP A 15 23.65 62.27 -16.21
CA ASP A 15 23.45 61.21 -15.23
C ASP A 15 22.04 60.60 -15.34
N ARG A 16 21.97 59.36 -15.81
CA ARG A 16 20.84 58.48 -15.51
C ARG A 16 21.14 57.79 -14.17
N PRO A 17 20.25 57.87 -13.17
CA PRO A 17 20.40 57.05 -11.97
C PRO A 17 20.34 55.57 -12.39
N GLN A 18 21.44 54.85 -12.17
CA GLN A 18 21.46 53.41 -12.23
C GLN A 18 20.44 52.87 -11.20
N PRO A 19 19.58 51.91 -11.56
CA PRO A 19 18.84 51.16 -10.57
C PRO A 19 19.87 50.49 -9.67
N VAL A 20 19.85 50.85 -8.39
CA VAL A 20 20.57 50.11 -7.36
C VAL A 20 19.98 48.71 -7.38
N ASP A 21 20.73 47.74 -7.93
CA ASP A 21 20.42 46.33 -7.78
C ASP A 21 20.26 46.06 -6.28
N PRO A 22 19.08 45.63 -5.79
CA PRO A 22 18.99 45.04 -4.48
C PRO A 22 19.59 43.64 -4.59
N ALA A 23 20.92 43.56 -4.73
CA ALA A 23 21.72 42.40 -4.40
C ALA A 23 21.77 42.21 -2.87
N GLY A 24 20.60 42.33 -2.24
CA GLY A 24 20.26 41.75 -0.95
C GLY A 24 19.33 40.57 -1.22
N GLY A 25 19.75 39.69 -2.14
CA GLY A 25 19.17 38.36 -2.26
C GLY A 25 19.40 37.66 -0.92
N THR A 26 18.45 37.81 0.00
CA THR A 26 18.26 36.86 1.08
C THR A 26 18.15 35.53 0.37
N LYS A 27 19.26 34.78 0.34
CA LYS A 27 19.24 33.34 0.14
C LYS A 27 18.17 32.89 1.11
N SER A 28 16.98 32.59 0.60
CA SER A 28 15.95 31.89 1.34
C SER A 28 16.67 30.64 1.80
N VAL A 29 17.14 30.68 3.04
CA VAL A 29 17.80 29.56 3.69
C VAL A 29 16.70 28.53 3.69
N ALA A 30 16.77 27.61 2.74
CA ALA A 30 15.85 26.50 2.64
C ALA A 30 15.79 25.91 4.05
N ALA A 31 14.64 26.11 4.71
CA ALA A 31 14.46 25.69 6.09
C ALA A 31 14.93 24.22 6.17
N PRO A 32 15.76 23.87 7.16
CA PRO A 32 16.34 22.54 7.25
C PRO A 32 15.21 21.53 7.06
N ALA A 33 15.35 20.64 6.07
CA ALA A 33 14.34 19.67 5.71
C ALA A 33 13.93 18.93 6.99
N GLY A 34 12.78 19.31 7.55
CA GLY A 34 12.36 18.89 8.88
C GLY A 34 12.36 17.37 8.97
N ARG A 35 12.79 16.84 10.12
CA ARG A 35 12.75 15.40 10.38
C ARG A 35 11.36 14.87 10.00
N PRO A 36 11.27 13.80 9.18
CA PRO A 36 9.99 13.24 8.81
C PRO A 36 9.21 12.84 10.07
N ALA A 37 7.94 13.21 10.10
CA ALA A 37 7.09 12.97 11.27
C ALA A 37 6.97 11.47 11.58
N PRO A 38 7.05 11.07 12.85
CA PRO A 38 6.92 9.67 13.25
C PRO A 38 5.52 9.13 12.92
N ALA A 39 5.46 7.85 12.55
CA ALA A 39 4.20 7.19 12.24
C ALA A 39 3.32 7.05 13.50
N PRO A 40 2.08 7.52 13.49
CA PRO A 40 1.21 7.45 14.66
C PRO A 40 0.61 6.04 14.84
N GLY A 41 0.65 5.51 16.07
CA GLY A 41 -0.09 4.29 16.43
C GLY A 41 0.46 2.99 15.83
N THR A 42 1.75 2.93 15.51
CA THR A 42 2.39 1.76 14.87
C THR A 42 2.19 0.45 15.62
N LEU A 43 2.27 0.46 16.95
CA LEU A 43 2.06 -0.74 17.77
C LEU A 43 0.63 -1.26 17.66
N VAL A 44 -0.38 -0.38 17.71
CA VAL A 44 -1.78 -0.76 17.54
C VAL A 44 -2.01 -1.34 16.15
N LEU A 45 -1.47 -0.69 15.11
CA LEU A 45 -1.56 -1.18 13.74
C LEU A 45 -0.90 -2.55 13.58
N ALA A 46 0.28 -2.75 14.18
CA ALA A 46 0.99 -4.02 14.16
C ALA A 46 0.19 -5.15 14.85
N LEU A 47 -0.40 -4.88 16.02
CA LEU A 47 -1.25 -5.84 16.72
C LEU A 47 -2.50 -6.18 15.91
N LEU A 48 -3.16 -5.18 15.32
CA LEU A 48 -4.34 -5.41 14.47
C LEU A 48 -4.00 -6.21 13.22
N ALA A 49 -2.86 -5.92 12.57
CA ALA A 49 -2.45 -6.63 11.37
C ALA A 49 -2.03 -8.08 11.66
N VAL A 50 -1.33 -8.34 12.77
CA VAL A 50 -1.00 -9.70 13.22
C VAL A 50 -2.26 -10.45 13.65
N GLY A 51 -3.18 -9.79 14.38
CA GLY A 51 -4.47 -10.35 14.72
C GLY A 51 -5.29 -10.72 13.49
N TRP A 52 -5.25 -9.89 12.45
CA TRP A 52 -5.88 -10.19 11.16
C TRP A 52 -5.24 -11.38 10.45
N LEU A 53 -3.90 -11.45 10.40
CA LEU A 53 -3.20 -12.62 9.86
C LEU A 53 -3.58 -13.90 10.61
N ALA A 54 -3.63 -13.86 11.93
CA ALA A 54 -4.06 -14.99 12.75
C ALA A 54 -5.52 -15.39 12.45
N ALA A 55 -6.42 -14.41 12.29
CA ALA A 55 -7.81 -14.67 11.91
C ALA A 55 -7.92 -15.32 10.52
N MET A 56 -7.10 -14.89 9.54
CA MET A 56 -7.08 -15.50 8.20
C MET A 56 -6.53 -16.92 8.22
N LEU A 57 -5.47 -17.19 8.97
CA LEU A 57 -4.93 -18.55 9.15
C LEU A 57 -5.97 -19.46 9.83
N TRP A 58 -6.66 -18.96 10.85
CA TRP A 58 -7.73 -19.69 11.54
C TRP A 58 -8.92 -19.95 10.62
N SER A 59 -9.38 -18.95 9.87
CA SER A 59 -10.48 -19.07 8.90
C SER A 59 -10.17 -20.12 7.84
N THR A 60 -8.94 -20.10 7.31
CA THR A 60 -8.45 -21.08 6.34
C THR A 60 -8.47 -22.49 6.92
N ARG A 61 -8.00 -22.64 8.17
CA ARG A 61 -8.04 -23.92 8.89
C ARG A 61 -9.46 -24.45 9.04
N GLN A 62 -10.39 -23.61 9.46
CA GLN A 62 -11.80 -23.99 9.62
C GLN A 62 -12.41 -24.46 8.31
N ALA A 63 -12.21 -23.69 7.23
CA ALA A 63 -12.69 -24.06 5.89
C ALA A 63 -12.17 -25.44 5.46
N ILE A 64 -10.88 -25.72 5.67
CA ILE A 64 -10.27 -27.00 5.31
C ILE A 64 -10.77 -28.13 6.20
N SER A 65 -10.89 -27.92 7.51
CA SER A 65 -11.38 -28.94 8.45
C SER A 65 -12.87 -29.29 8.26
N SER A 66 -13.66 -28.35 7.73
CA SER A 66 -15.08 -28.53 7.44
C SER A 66 -15.37 -29.22 6.11
N ALA A 67 -14.38 -29.30 5.20
CA ALA A 67 -14.52 -30.00 3.94
C ALA A 67 -14.38 -31.51 4.17
N THR A 68 -15.36 -32.31 3.69
CA THR A 68 -15.24 -33.77 3.64
C THR A 68 -13.97 -34.13 2.86
N ALA A 69 -13.05 -34.89 3.49
CA ALA A 69 -11.71 -35.16 2.98
C ALA A 69 -11.69 -35.53 1.47
N GLY A 70 -10.93 -34.75 0.67
CA GLY A 70 -10.84 -34.95 -0.78
C GLY A 70 -10.42 -33.70 -1.56
N VAL A 71 -10.63 -33.73 -2.88
CA VAL A 71 -10.28 -32.68 -3.86
C VAL A 71 -10.86 -31.30 -3.52
N THR A 72 -12.03 -31.26 -2.88
CA THR A 72 -12.70 -30.03 -2.43
C THR A 72 -11.90 -29.25 -1.37
N ALA A 73 -11.14 -29.94 -0.50
CA ALA A 73 -10.30 -29.28 0.51
C ALA A 73 -9.10 -28.56 -0.13
N VAL A 74 -8.53 -29.12 -1.20
CA VAL A 74 -7.39 -28.53 -1.93
C VAL A 74 -7.82 -27.27 -2.67
N SER A 75 -8.97 -27.30 -3.37
CA SER A 75 -9.49 -26.11 -4.06
C SER A 75 -9.89 -24.98 -3.09
N LEU A 76 -10.51 -25.29 -1.94
CA LEU A 76 -10.82 -24.29 -0.91
C LEU A 76 -9.55 -23.67 -0.29
N SER A 77 -8.50 -24.46 -0.09
CA SER A 77 -7.19 -23.97 0.35
C SER A 77 -6.59 -22.99 -0.66
N ALA A 78 -6.70 -23.32 -1.96
CA ALA A 78 -6.21 -22.48 -3.04
C ALA A 78 -6.93 -21.11 -3.11
N PHE A 79 -8.22 -21.07 -2.76
CA PHE A 79 -8.99 -19.82 -2.72
C PHE A 79 -8.70 -18.94 -1.50
N ALA A 80 -8.25 -19.52 -0.38
CA ALA A 80 -7.94 -18.78 0.84
C ALA A 80 -6.52 -18.15 0.83
N LEU A 81 -5.60 -18.76 0.07
CA LEU A 81 -4.19 -18.35 -0.03
C LEU A 81 -3.95 -16.86 -0.33
N PRO A 82 -4.63 -16.24 -1.31
CA PRO A 82 -4.40 -14.84 -1.63
C PRO A 82 -4.65 -13.91 -0.44
N GLY A 83 -5.66 -14.23 0.37
CA GLY A 83 -5.99 -13.48 1.57
C GLY A 83 -4.91 -13.60 2.65
N VAL A 84 -4.38 -14.81 2.87
CA VAL A 84 -3.29 -15.07 3.82
C VAL A 84 -2.01 -14.35 3.42
N ILE A 85 -1.63 -14.41 2.14
CA ILE A 85 -0.42 -13.76 1.62
C ILE A 85 -0.52 -12.24 1.75
N SER A 86 -1.68 -11.66 1.39
CA SER A 86 -1.93 -10.23 1.54
C SER A 86 -1.90 -9.80 3.01
N ALA A 87 -2.50 -10.58 3.91
CA ALA A 87 -2.47 -10.32 5.35
C ALA A 87 -1.05 -10.40 5.92
N ALA A 88 -0.25 -11.38 5.49
CA ALA A 88 1.14 -11.54 5.91
C ALA A 88 2.00 -10.37 5.47
N LEU A 89 1.81 -9.89 4.24
CA LEU A 89 2.49 -8.71 3.71
C LEU A 89 2.18 -7.45 4.54
N VAL A 90 0.90 -7.22 4.84
CA VAL A 90 0.46 -6.08 5.67
C VAL A 90 0.97 -6.21 7.12
N ALA A 91 0.92 -7.41 7.70
CA ALA A 91 1.43 -7.67 9.06
C ALA A 91 2.94 -7.44 9.15
N GLY A 92 3.71 -7.93 8.16
CA GLY A 92 5.14 -7.68 8.05
C GLY A 92 5.46 -6.19 7.94
N ALA A 93 4.72 -5.43 7.13
CA ALA A 93 4.89 -3.99 7.00
C ALA A 93 4.56 -3.25 8.30
N ALA A 94 3.45 -3.58 8.96
CA ALA A 94 3.04 -2.93 10.20
C ALA A 94 4.00 -3.23 11.37
N PHE A 95 4.43 -4.49 11.52
CA PHE A 95 5.36 -4.90 12.56
C PHE A 95 6.78 -4.37 12.29
N GLY A 96 7.21 -4.38 11.02
CA GLY A 96 8.46 -3.77 10.58
C GLY A 96 8.51 -2.27 10.84
N LEU A 97 7.41 -1.56 10.59
CA LEU A 97 7.29 -0.14 10.91
C LEU A 97 7.38 0.12 12.42
N ALA A 98 6.71 -0.71 13.23
CA ALA A 98 6.76 -0.60 14.69
C ALA A 98 8.19 -0.82 15.24
N ALA A 99 8.89 -1.84 14.74
CA ALA A 99 10.29 -2.12 15.09
C ALA A 99 11.23 -0.99 14.62
N GLY A 100 11.06 -0.50 13.39
CA GLY A 100 11.86 0.60 12.85
C GLY A 100 11.70 1.91 13.61
N GLU A 101 10.49 2.24 14.07
CA GLU A 101 10.23 3.41 14.92
C GLU A 101 10.81 3.23 16.33
N LEU A 102 10.78 2.01 16.90
CA LEU A 102 11.42 1.72 18.19
C LEU A 102 12.94 1.95 18.11
N VAL A 103 13.58 1.43 17.05
CA VAL A 103 15.01 1.60 16.81
C VAL A 103 15.36 3.07 16.56
N ALA A 104 14.53 3.81 15.81
CA ALA A 104 14.74 5.22 15.54
C ALA A 104 14.73 6.09 16.81
N ARG A 105 14.00 5.67 17.87
CA ARG A 105 14.02 6.36 19.16
C ARG A 105 15.33 6.15 19.93
N CYS A 106 15.99 5.01 19.73
CA CYS A 106 17.21 4.66 20.44
C CYS A 106 18.47 5.09 19.69
N ARG A 107 18.46 5.08 18.35
CA ARG A 107 19.65 5.35 17.53
C ARG A 107 19.29 5.89 16.14
N ASP A 108 19.97 6.96 15.73
CA ASP A 108 19.84 7.53 14.39
C ASP A 108 20.68 6.73 13.38
N GLY A 109 20.08 5.71 12.76
CA GLY A 109 20.72 4.91 11.72
C GLY A 109 19.73 4.33 10.72
N VAL A 110 19.77 4.79 9.46
CA VAL A 110 18.86 4.32 8.40
C VAL A 110 19.03 2.82 8.15
N THR A 111 20.28 2.34 8.08
CA THR A 111 20.59 0.92 7.88
C THR A 111 20.05 0.06 9.03
N LEU A 112 20.23 0.50 10.27
CA LEU A 112 19.75 -0.25 11.45
C LEU A 112 18.22 -0.34 11.48
N ARG A 113 17.52 0.74 11.12
CA ARG A 113 16.06 0.76 10.99
C ARG A 113 15.57 -0.20 9.91
N PHE A 114 16.25 -0.23 8.75
CA PHE A 114 15.92 -1.15 7.67
C PHE A 114 16.12 -2.61 8.10
N VAL A 115 17.29 -2.93 8.68
CA VAL A 115 17.58 -4.28 9.19
C VAL A 115 16.56 -4.71 10.25
N ALA A 116 16.21 -3.83 11.18
CA ALA A 116 15.20 -4.10 12.20
C ALA A 116 13.81 -4.34 11.59
N ALA A 117 13.42 -3.57 10.57
CA ALA A 117 12.14 -3.74 9.88
C ALA A 117 12.07 -5.08 9.13
N VAL A 118 13.14 -5.46 8.44
CA VAL A 118 13.25 -6.77 7.76
C VAL A 118 13.25 -7.92 8.76
N ALA A 119 14.03 -7.82 9.85
CA ALA A 119 14.07 -8.84 10.90
C ALA A 119 12.71 -9.02 11.58
N ALA A 120 11.98 -7.92 11.82
CA ALA A 120 10.62 -7.94 12.33
C ALA A 120 9.65 -8.65 11.36
N GLY A 121 9.75 -8.36 10.05
CA GLY A 121 8.99 -9.08 9.03
C GLY A 121 9.32 -10.58 8.98
N LEU A 122 10.60 -10.94 9.10
CA LEU A 122 11.06 -12.33 9.21
C LEU A 122 10.47 -13.04 10.42
N LEU A 123 10.44 -12.41 11.59
CA LEU A 123 9.85 -13.00 12.79
C LEU A 123 8.35 -13.27 12.62
N VAL A 124 7.61 -12.33 12.03
CA VAL A 124 6.19 -12.52 11.68
C VAL A 124 6.03 -13.67 10.69
N GLY A 125 6.88 -13.73 9.66
CA GLY A 125 6.87 -14.78 8.66
C GLY A 125 7.17 -16.17 9.22
N LEU A 126 8.17 -16.29 10.09
CA LEU A 126 8.52 -17.54 10.77
C LEU A 126 7.40 -18.00 11.70
N ALA A 127 6.78 -17.08 12.45
CA ALA A 127 5.64 -17.41 13.30
C ALA A 127 4.44 -17.91 12.49
N ALA A 128 4.15 -17.27 11.34
CA ALA A 128 3.09 -17.70 10.43
C ALA A 128 3.40 -19.06 9.79
N ALA A 129 4.64 -19.27 9.32
CA ALA A 129 5.09 -20.53 8.75
C ALA A 129 5.00 -21.68 9.77
N LEU A 130 5.44 -21.44 11.01
CA LEU A 130 5.31 -22.41 12.10
C LEU A 130 3.83 -22.73 12.40
N ALA A 131 2.96 -21.72 12.44
CA ALA A 131 1.54 -21.93 12.64
C ALA A 131 0.90 -22.77 11.52
N ILE A 132 1.31 -22.56 10.27
CA ILE A 132 0.88 -23.36 9.12
C ILE A 132 1.38 -24.81 9.26
N ASP A 133 2.67 -25.01 9.53
CA ASP A 133 3.28 -26.35 9.64
C ASP A 133 2.70 -27.18 10.80
N LEU A 134 2.41 -26.54 11.93
CA LEU A 134 1.73 -27.19 13.07
C LEU A 134 0.26 -27.53 12.78
N THR A 135 -0.35 -26.88 11.78
CA THR A 135 -1.79 -27.04 11.47
C THR A 135 -2.03 -28.05 10.37
N TYR A 136 -1.16 -28.13 9.36
CA TYR A 136 -1.34 -29.00 8.19
C TYR A 136 -0.19 -30.01 8.16
N ALA A 137 -0.51 -31.31 8.20
CA ALA A 137 0.49 -32.38 8.14
C ALA A 137 1.48 -32.17 6.96
N GLY A 138 2.76 -32.38 7.23
CA GLY A 138 3.90 -31.78 6.52
C GLY A 138 4.21 -32.28 5.10
N ASP A 139 3.23 -32.20 4.19
CA ASP A 139 3.43 -32.43 2.77
C ASP A 139 4.10 -31.23 2.07
N THR A 140 4.68 -31.46 0.90
CA THR A 140 5.43 -30.46 0.12
C THR A 140 4.60 -29.20 -0.18
N THR A 141 3.30 -29.36 -0.44
CA THR A 141 2.35 -28.26 -0.66
C THR A 141 2.26 -27.31 0.53
N THR A 142 2.18 -27.84 1.75
CA THR A 142 2.12 -27.05 2.99
C THR A 142 3.38 -26.22 3.16
N ARG A 143 4.56 -26.79 2.88
CA ARG A 143 5.84 -26.06 3.02
C ARG A 143 5.97 -24.92 2.02
N THR A 144 5.46 -25.09 0.80
CA THR A 144 5.41 -24.00 -0.20
C THR A 144 4.52 -22.86 0.26
N ILE A 145 3.35 -23.16 0.83
CA ILE A 145 2.43 -22.16 1.38
C ILE A 145 3.06 -21.41 2.57
N ALA A 146 3.69 -22.16 3.48
CA ALA A 146 4.39 -21.58 4.62
C ALA A 146 5.54 -20.66 4.16
N GLY A 147 6.35 -21.10 3.20
CA GLY A 147 7.45 -20.34 2.63
C GLY A 147 7.00 -19.07 1.91
N THR A 148 5.94 -19.12 1.11
CA THR A 148 5.40 -17.94 0.40
C THR A 148 4.79 -16.93 1.37
N THR A 149 4.10 -17.40 2.40
CA THR A 149 3.57 -16.55 3.48
C THR A 149 4.70 -15.86 4.24
N ALA A 150 5.78 -16.60 4.57
CA ALA A 150 6.95 -16.03 5.22
C ALA A 150 7.65 -14.98 4.33
N ALA A 151 7.84 -15.29 3.05
CA ALA A 151 8.42 -14.35 2.08
C ALA A 151 7.59 -13.06 1.97
N ALA A 152 6.26 -13.17 1.94
CA ALA A 152 5.37 -12.01 1.91
C ALA A 152 5.55 -11.11 3.15
N ALA A 153 5.64 -11.69 4.34
CA ALA A 153 5.89 -10.93 5.57
C ALA A 153 7.27 -10.25 5.59
N ILE A 154 8.31 -10.92 5.09
CA ILE A 154 9.66 -10.32 4.96
C ILE A 154 9.62 -9.14 3.98
N ILE A 155 8.98 -9.30 2.82
CA ILE A 155 8.82 -8.23 1.82
C ILE A 155 8.05 -7.05 2.43
N GLY A 156 6.97 -7.32 3.15
CA GLY A 156 6.23 -6.30 3.91
C GLY A 156 7.15 -5.53 4.87
N GLY A 157 7.95 -6.24 5.67
CA GLY A 157 8.93 -5.65 6.57
C GLY A 157 9.99 -4.79 5.85
N ALA A 158 10.46 -5.26 4.69
CA ALA A 158 11.40 -4.50 3.85
C ALA A 158 10.78 -3.20 3.32
N LEU A 159 9.52 -3.22 2.88
CA LEU A 159 8.79 -2.00 2.47
C LEU A 159 8.68 -0.99 3.61
N ALA A 160 8.56 -1.46 4.85
CA ALA A 160 8.48 -0.59 6.02
C ALA A 160 9.81 0.09 6.41
N GLY A 161 10.94 -0.42 5.89
CA GLY A 161 12.25 0.22 6.04
C GLY A 161 12.42 1.51 5.23
N ALA A 162 11.42 1.91 4.43
CA ALA A 162 11.44 3.15 3.66
C ALA A 162 11.49 4.41 4.56
N ARG A 163 12.05 5.52 4.02
CA ARG A 163 12.38 6.74 4.77
C ARG A 163 11.17 7.50 5.34
N ASN A 164 9.94 7.18 4.92
CA ASN A 164 8.73 7.93 5.31
C ASN A 164 7.73 7.04 6.07
N GLY A 165 7.94 6.92 7.39
CA GLY A 165 7.13 6.06 8.26
C GLY A 165 5.64 6.41 8.24
N ALA A 166 5.27 7.69 8.15
CA ALA A 166 3.86 8.09 8.09
C ALA A 166 3.15 7.59 6.82
N VAL A 167 3.83 7.58 5.68
CA VAL A 167 3.27 7.05 4.42
C VAL A 167 3.16 5.54 4.48
N VAL A 168 4.19 4.84 4.99
CA VAL A 168 4.14 3.38 5.19
C VAL A 168 2.99 3.00 6.14
N GLY A 169 2.83 3.72 7.25
CA GLY A 169 1.75 3.50 8.20
C GLY A 169 0.37 3.75 7.58
N ALA A 170 0.26 4.74 6.70
CA ALA A 170 -0.96 5.00 5.96
C ALA A 170 -1.28 3.87 4.97
N VAL A 171 -0.27 3.38 4.23
CA VAL A 171 -0.39 2.23 3.32
C VAL A 171 -0.82 0.97 4.07
N ALA A 172 -0.16 0.63 5.17
CA ALA A 172 -0.48 -0.55 5.96
C ALA A 172 -1.86 -0.43 6.64
N GLY A 173 -2.19 0.76 7.16
CA GLY A 173 -3.49 1.03 7.77
C GLY A 173 -4.66 1.00 6.79
N SER A 174 -4.52 1.64 5.62
CA SER A 174 -5.53 1.59 4.57
C SER A 174 -5.67 0.18 4.00
N ALA A 175 -4.56 -0.55 3.82
CA ALA A 175 -4.59 -1.91 3.30
C ALA A 175 -5.33 -2.85 4.26
N LEU A 176 -5.03 -2.76 5.57
CA LEU A 176 -5.76 -3.52 6.59
C LEU A 176 -7.26 -3.21 6.56
N GLY A 177 -7.63 -1.93 6.49
CA GLY A 177 -9.04 -1.53 6.41
C GLY A 177 -9.73 -2.02 5.13
N THR A 178 -9.05 -2.01 3.99
CA THR A 178 -9.56 -2.58 2.74
C THR A 178 -9.74 -4.09 2.83
N LEU A 179 -8.80 -4.84 3.43
CA LEU A 179 -8.95 -6.28 3.64
C LEU A 179 -10.13 -6.62 4.54
N LEU A 180 -10.31 -5.87 5.63
CA LEU A 180 -11.47 -6.00 6.52
C LEU A 180 -12.77 -5.70 5.78
N PHE A 181 -12.78 -4.66 4.95
CA PHE A 181 -13.94 -4.32 4.13
C PHE A 181 -14.31 -5.46 3.18
N VAL A 182 -13.35 -6.08 2.47
CA VAL A 182 -13.63 -7.19 1.55
C VAL A 182 -14.32 -8.34 2.26
N VAL A 183 -13.89 -8.67 3.48
CA VAL A 183 -14.56 -9.70 4.29
C VAL A 183 -15.94 -9.26 4.74
N ALA A 184 -16.12 -8.02 5.19
CA ALA A 184 -17.44 -7.50 5.54
C ALA A 184 -18.40 -7.49 4.32
N PHE A 185 -17.88 -7.14 3.14
CA PHE A 185 -18.63 -7.09 1.89
C PHE A 185 -19.11 -8.47 1.43
N SER A 186 -18.45 -9.56 1.87
CA SER A 186 -18.88 -10.93 1.55
C SER A 186 -20.33 -11.21 1.95
N VAL A 187 -20.83 -10.60 3.04
CA VAL A 187 -22.22 -10.72 3.50
C VAL A 187 -23.22 -10.06 2.53
N ALA A 188 -22.77 -9.05 1.79
CA ALA A 188 -23.60 -8.32 0.83
C ALA A 188 -23.55 -8.94 -0.58
N ARG A 189 -22.73 -9.96 -0.83
CA ARG A 189 -22.59 -10.55 -2.17
C ARG A 189 -23.89 -11.17 -2.67
N ASP A 190 -24.56 -12.01 -1.88
CA ASP A 190 -25.78 -12.69 -2.34
C ASP A 190 -26.92 -11.70 -2.68
N PRO A 191 -27.22 -10.69 -1.84
CA PRO A 191 -28.16 -9.63 -2.22
C PRO A 191 -27.76 -8.88 -3.50
N LEU A 192 -26.47 -8.59 -3.69
CA LEU A 192 -25.98 -7.89 -4.87
C LEU A 192 -26.04 -8.75 -6.13
N PHE A 193 -25.79 -10.06 -6.02
CA PHE A 193 -26.00 -11.00 -7.13
C PHE A 193 -27.45 -10.93 -7.62
N ASN A 194 -28.41 -10.99 -6.70
CA ASN A 194 -29.83 -10.85 -7.04
C ASN A 194 -30.14 -9.47 -7.65
N LEU A 195 -29.57 -8.40 -7.08
CA LEU A 195 -29.77 -7.03 -7.57
C LEU A 195 -29.22 -6.83 -9.00
N PHE A 196 -28.07 -7.41 -9.31
CA PHE A 196 -27.47 -7.36 -10.64
C PHE A 196 -28.04 -8.40 -11.62
N GLY A 197 -29.13 -9.08 -11.23
CA GLY A 197 -29.93 -9.91 -12.12
C GLY A 197 -29.36 -11.31 -12.33
N ALA A 198 -28.79 -11.93 -11.30
CA ALA A 198 -28.46 -13.36 -11.27
C ALA A 198 -29.73 -14.22 -11.45
N GLY A 199 -29.90 -14.80 -12.63
CA GLY A 199 -30.96 -15.73 -13.00
C GLY A 199 -30.41 -17.14 -13.20
N GLU A 200 -31.21 -18.02 -13.82
CA GLU A 200 -30.87 -19.45 -13.96
C GLU A 200 -29.81 -19.76 -15.03
N SER A 201 -29.47 -18.78 -15.89
CA SER A 201 -28.47 -18.98 -16.95
C SER A 201 -27.05 -18.68 -16.48
N GLN A 202 -26.07 -19.48 -16.92
CA GLN A 202 -24.65 -19.25 -16.62
C GLN A 202 -24.17 -17.86 -17.05
N GLN A 203 -24.66 -17.35 -18.19
CA GLN A 203 -24.31 -16.02 -18.69
C GLN A 203 -24.76 -14.90 -17.73
N SER A 204 -25.95 -15.04 -17.16
CA SER A 204 -26.49 -14.08 -16.19
C SER A 204 -25.67 -14.09 -14.90
N LEU A 205 -25.30 -15.27 -14.39
CA LEU A 205 -24.44 -15.41 -13.21
C LEU A 205 -23.05 -14.77 -13.41
N VAL A 206 -22.42 -14.99 -14.56
CA VAL A 206 -21.11 -14.39 -14.89
C VAL A 206 -21.20 -12.87 -15.00
N THR A 207 -22.27 -12.36 -15.61
CA THR A 207 -22.50 -10.92 -15.75
C THR A 207 -22.72 -10.27 -14.38
N ALA A 208 -23.56 -10.87 -13.52
CA ALA A 208 -23.78 -10.40 -12.16
C ALA A 208 -22.49 -10.44 -11.34
N ALA A 209 -21.71 -11.52 -11.40
CA ALA A 209 -20.42 -11.64 -10.72
C ALA A 209 -19.45 -10.52 -11.11
N THR A 210 -19.41 -10.17 -12.40
CA THR A 210 -18.56 -9.09 -12.91
C THR A 210 -18.96 -7.74 -12.31
N TRP A 211 -20.26 -7.45 -12.23
CA TRP A 211 -20.76 -6.22 -11.62
C TRP A 211 -20.49 -6.16 -10.11
N VAL A 212 -20.75 -7.25 -9.39
CA VAL A 212 -20.42 -7.37 -7.96
C VAL A 212 -18.94 -7.07 -7.72
N SER A 213 -18.04 -7.72 -8.49
CA SER A 213 -16.59 -7.54 -8.37
C SER A 213 -16.14 -6.09 -8.64
N ARG A 214 -16.73 -5.44 -9.65
CA ARG A 214 -16.44 -4.03 -9.96
C ARG A 214 -16.92 -3.10 -8.85
N THR A 215 -18.12 -3.32 -8.33
CA THR A 215 -18.67 -2.54 -7.21
C THR A 215 -17.82 -2.72 -5.95
N GLU A 216 -17.45 -3.96 -5.61
CA GLU A 216 -16.56 -4.27 -4.49
C GLU A 216 -15.25 -3.50 -4.62
N SER A 217 -14.58 -3.57 -5.78
CA SER A 217 -13.28 -2.94 -6.02
C SER A 217 -13.33 -1.41 -5.99
N LEU A 218 -14.41 -0.83 -6.53
CA LEU A 218 -14.61 0.62 -6.51
C LEU A 218 -14.80 1.13 -5.07
N ILE A 219 -15.64 0.47 -4.27
CA ILE A 219 -15.86 0.83 -2.87
C ILE A 219 -14.59 0.59 -2.03
N ALA A 220 -13.90 -0.53 -2.25
CA ALA A 220 -12.63 -0.83 -1.62
C ALA A 220 -11.58 0.25 -1.89
N GLY A 221 -11.50 0.76 -3.13
CA GLY A 221 -10.66 1.89 -3.51
C GLY A 221 -11.05 3.20 -2.82
N LEU A 222 -12.35 3.52 -2.73
CA LEU A 222 -12.82 4.70 -2.00
C LEU A 222 -12.42 4.63 -0.52
N ILE A 223 -12.63 3.48 0.13
CA ILE A 223 -12.25 3.24 1.52
C ILE A 223 -10.74 3.36 1.69
N ALA A 224 -9.95 2.76 0.80
CA ALA A 224 -8.49 2.86 0.80
C ALA A 224 -8.02 4.32 0.82
N GLY A 225 -8.55 5.15 -0.08
CA GLY A 225 -8.17 6.56 -0.19
C GLY A 225 -8.60 7.38 1.03
N VAL A 226 -9.81 7.17 1.55
CA VAL A 226 -10.32 7.85 2.76
C VAL A 226 -9.49 7.49 3.99
N LEU A 227 -9.18 6.20 4.19
CA LEU A 227 -8.36 5.75 5.32
C LEU A 227 -6.92 6.27 5.21
N ALA A 228 -6.33 6.25 4.02
CA ALA A 228 -5.00 6.78 3.77
C ALA A 228 -4.93 8.29 4.08
N PHE A 229 -5.89 9.07 3.58
CA PHE A 229 -5.99 10.49 3.87
C PHE A 229 -6.22 10.75 5.37
N GLY A 230 -7.11 10.00 6.01
CA GLY A 230 -7.40 10.11 7.44
C GLY A 230 -6.16 9.85 8.31
N TYR A 231 -5.40 8.80 7.98
CA TYR A 231 -4.17 8.45 8.68
C TYR A 231 -3.10 9.53 8.50
N LEU A 232 -2.85 10.00 7.27
CA LEU A 232 -1.88 11.07 7.01
C LEU A 232 -2.30 12.41 7.61
N SER A 233 -3.59 12.71 7.66
CA SER A 233 -4.14 13.89 8.34
C SER A 233 -3.95 13.81 9.85
N TRP A 234 -4.08 12.63 10.44
CA TRP A 234 -3.76 12.40 11.84
C TRP A 234 -2.26 12.53 12.12
N ALA A 235 -1.40 11.96 11.27
CA ALA A 235 0.04 12.09 11.35
C ALA A 235 0.49 13.55 11.24
N ARG A 236 -0.06 14.31 10.27
CA ARG A 236 0.18 15.75 10.11
C ARG A 236 -0.22 16.54 11.35
N ARG A 237 -1.40 16.29 11.92
CA ARG A 237 -1.86 16.96 13.16
C ARG A 237 -0.90 16.71 14.33
N ARG A 238 -0.28 15.53 14.43
CA ARG A 238 0.75 15.27 15.44
C ARG A 238 2.09 15.92 15.11
N ALA A 239 2.49 15.91 13.84
CA ALA A 239 3.73 16.51 13.37
C ALA A 239 3.79 18.00 13.69
N VAL A 240 2.71 18.73 13.40
CA VAL A 240 2.61 20.18 13.63
C VAL A 240 2.76 20.51 15.13
N ARG A 241 2.18 19.70 16.02
CA ARG A 241 2.35 19.88 17.48
C ARG A 241 3.80 19.69 17.94
N GLY A 242 4.59 18.89 17.21
CA GLY A 242 5.99 18.63 17.49
C GLY A 242 6.97 19.45 16.64
N GLY A 243 6.51 20.49 15.92
CA GLY A 243 7.36 21.31 15.05
C GLY A 243 7.82 20.65 13.75
N GLY A 244 7.22 19.51 13.37
CA GLY A 244 7.53 18.78 12.15
C GLY A 244 6.59 19.12 10.98
N ALA A 245 7.03 18.83 9.76
CA ALA A 245 6.23 18.99 8.55
C ALA A 245 5.39 17.74 8.24
N GLY A 246 4.20 17.95 7.67
CA GLY A 246 3.35 16.87 7.15
C GLY A 246 3.87 16.28 5.84
N ALA A 247 3.29 15.14 5.43
CA ALA A 247 3.58 14.55 4.12
C ALA A 247 3.19 15.52 2.98
N ARG A 248 3.99 15.52 1.91
CA ARG A 248 3.70 16.24 0.66
C ARG A 248 2.68 15.46 -0.19
N TRP A 249 2.14 16.11 -1.22
CA TRP A 249 1.15 15.52 -2.13
C TRP A 249 1.48 14.11 -2.67
N PRO A 250 2.75 13.74 -3.00
CA PRO A 250 3.05 12.39 -3.49
C PRO A 250 2.82 11.33 -2.41
N GLY A 251 2.96 11.69 -1.14
CA GLY A 251 2.70 10.78 -0.02
C GLY A 251 1.24 10.37 0.07
N TYR A 252 0.30 11.28 -0.23
CA TYR A 252 -1.13 10.97 -0.27
C TYR A 252 -1.48 10.07 -1.46
N LEU A 253 -0.88 10.32 -2.63
CA LEU A 253 -1.03 9.48 -3.81
C LEU A 253 -0.57 8.04 -3.51
N VAL A 254 0.66 7.87 -3.00
CA VAL A 254 1.21 6.56 -2.68
C VAL A 254 0.41 5.86 -1.58
N ALA A 255 -0.01 6.59 -0.55
CA ALA A 255 -0.81 6.01 0.53
C ALA A 255 -2.19 5.54 0.06
N GLY A 256 -2.85 6.31 -0.82
CA GLY A 256 -4.12 5.94 -1.42
C GLY A 256 -4.00 4.77 -2.40
N ALA A 257 -2.94 4.74 -3.21
CA ALA A 257 -2.61 3.64 -4.11
C ALA A 257 -2.15 2.36 -3.35
N GLY A 258 -1.70 2.53 -2.11
CA GLY A 258 -1.05 1.52 -1.29
C GLY A 258 -1.74 0.17 -1.28
N PRO A 259 -3.03 0.07 -0.93
CA PRO A 259 -3.74 -1.20 -0.89
C PRO A 259 -3.73 -1.93 -2.23
N GLY A 260 -3.99 -1.23 -3.34
CA GLY A 260 -3.92 -1.82 -4.68
C GLY A 260 -2.51 -2.27 -5.07
N LEU A 261 -1.48 -1.48 -4.73
CA LEU A 261 -0.07 -1.88 -4.93
C LEU A 261 0.30 -3.14 -4.14
N LEU A 262 -0.18 -3.26 -2.89
CA LEU A 262 0.07 -4.44 -2.07
C LEU A 262 -0.67 -5.67 -2.61
N LEU A 263 -1.89 -5.51 -3.13
CA LEU A 263 -2.63 -6.60 -3.77
C LEU A 263 -1.94 -7.07 -5.06
N LEU A 264 -1.45 -6.15 -5.89
CA LEU A 264 -0.66 -6.50 -7.08
C LEU A 264 0.63 -7.23 -6.70
N LEU A 265 1.32 -6.75 -5.65
CA LEU A 265 2.53 -7.41 -5.14
C LEU A 265 2.23 -8.80 -4.59
N ALA A 266 1.11 -8.97 -3.88
CA ALA A 266 0.66 -10.27 -3.40
C ALA A 266 0.40 -11.22 -4.58
N GLU A 267 -0.24 -10.76 -5.66
CA GLU A 267 -0.45 -11.57 -6.86
C GLU A 267 0.87 -11.96 -7.53
N VAL A 268 1.87 -11.07 -7.58
CA VAL A 268 3.22 -11.43 -8.06
C VAL A 268 3.85 -12.52 -7.17
N ILE A 269 3.75 -12.39 -5.85
CA ILE A 269 4.27 -13.39 -4.90
C ILE A 269 3.56 -14.73 -5.10
N ILE A 270 2.24 -14.72 -5.30
CA ILE A 270 1.44 -15.93 -5.58
C ILE A 270 1.87 -16.58 -6.89
N ARG A 271 2.07 -15.80 -7.96
CA ARG A 271 2.50 -16.33 -9.26
C ARG A 271 3.90 -16.90 -9.23
N VAL A 272 4.82 -16.30 -8.49
CA VAL A 272 6.20 -16.79 -8.36
C VAL A 272 6.27 -18.00 -7.43
N GLY A 273 5.66 -17.90 -6.25
CA GLY A 273 5.71 -18.92 -5.21
C GLY A 273 4.77 -20.10 -5.43
N GLY A 274 3.69 -19.89 -6.18
CA GLY A 274 2.68 -20.90 -6.51
C GLY A 274 2.94 -21.69 -7.79
N ARG A 275 4.02 -21.41 -8.54
CA ARG A 275 4.34 -22.13 -9.79
C ARG A 275 4.31 -23.65 -9.63
N SER A 276 4.95 -24.16 -8.58
CA SER A 276 4.95 -25.60 -8.27
C SER A 276 3.57 -26.17 -7.91
N LEU A 277 2.64 -25.33 -7.41
CA LEU A 277 1.26 -25.73 -7.09
C LEU A 277 0.36 -25.69 -8.32
N ILE A 278 0.58 -24.73 -9.21
CA ILE A 278 -0.14 -24.63 -10.50
C ILE A 278 0.21 -25.81 -11.39
N ASP A 279 1.49 -26.22 -11.44
CA ASP A 279 1.92 -27.40 -12.19
C ASP A 279 1.29 -28.69 -11.63
N LEU A 280 1.13 -28.78 -10.29
CA LEU A 280 0.49 -29.91 -9.63
C LEU A 280 -1.04 -29.93 -9.86
N ALA A 281 -1.70 -28.77 -9.81
CA ALA A 281 -3.14 -28.65 -10.04
C ALA A 281 -3.52 -28.86 -11.51
N ALA A 282 -2.71 -28.36 -12.45
CA ALA A 282 -2.87 -28.60 -13.88
C ALA A 282 -2.75 -30.08 -14.24
N ALA A 283 -1.96 -30.85 -13.48
CA ALA A 283 -1.87 -32.30 -13.62
C ALA A 283 -3.08 -33.07 -13.05
N LEU A 284 -3.93 -32.43 -12.23
CA LEU A 284 -5.04 -33.06 -11.52
C LEU A 284 -6.42 -32.71 -12.09
N SER A 285 -6.62 -31.51 -12.65
CA SER A 285 -7.92 -31.07 -13.19
C SER A 285 -7.80 -29.81 -14.07
N GLU A 286 -8.15 -29.91 -15.35
CA GLU A 286 -8.19 -28.75 -16.27
C GLU A 286 -9.22 -27.69 -15.84
N ALA A 287 -10.34 -28.12 -15.25
CA ALA A 287 -11.40 -27.22 -14.80
C ALA A 287 -10.94 -26.31 -13.65
N ASP A 288 -10.16 -26.83 -12.71
CA ASP A 288 -9.59 -26.04 -11.60
C ASP A 288 -8.52 -25.06 -12.11
N ALA A 289 -7.72 -25.46 -13.10
CA ALA A 289 -6.72 -24.57 -13.72
C ALA A 289 -7.38 -23.37 -14.43
N VAL A 290 -8.48 -23.59 -15.15
CA VAL A 290 -9.26 -22.52 -15.79
C VAL A 290 -9.88 -21.58 -14.75
N ALA A 291 -10.47 -22.13 -13.68
CA ALA A 291 -11.03 -21.33 -12.60
C ALA A 291 -9.97 -20.46 -11.90
N GLN A 292 -8.80 -21.03 -11.58
CA GLN A 292 -7.70 -20.29 -10.96
C GLN A 292 -7.13 -19.20 -11.87
N THR A 293 -7.04 -19.46 -13.18
CA THR A 293 -6.60 -18.46 -14.17
C THR A 293 -7.58 -17.30 -14.26
N SER A 294 -8.87 -17.60 -14.38
CA SER A 294 -9.93 -16.58 -14.42
C SER A 294 -9.94 -15.71 -13.15
N LEU A 295 -9.83 -16.33 -11.98
CA LEU A 295 -9.73 -15.62 -10.71
C LEU A 295 -8.44 -14.81 -10.58
N GLY A 296 -7.32 -15.29 -11.11
CA GLY A 296 -6.06 -14.55 -11.17
C GLY A 296 -6.19 -13.26 -11.99
N THR A 297 -6.83 -13.32 -13.16
CA THR A 297 -7.13 -12.14 -13.97
C THR A 297 -8.03 -11.17 -13.22
N SER A 298 -9.13 -11.67 -12.62
CA SER A 298 -10.06 -10.84 -11.84
C SER A 298 -9.38 -10.17 -10.64
N ARG A 299 -8.48 -10.86 -9.93
CA ARG A 299 -7.71 -10.27 -8.82
C ARG A 299 -6.82 -9.13 -9.28
N VAL A 300 -6.14 -9.27 -10.42
CA VAL A 300 -5.31 -8.19 -11.00
C VAL A 300 -6.18 -7.00 -11.35
N ASP A 301 -7.29 -7.22 -12.05
CA ASP A 301 -8.21 -6.14 -12.44
C ASP A 301 -8.73 -5.40 -11.21
N ASN A 302 -9.22 -6.14 -10.21
CA ASN A 302 -9.71 -5.57 -8.95
C ASN A 302 -8.62 -4.77 -8.23
N ALA A 303 -7.39 -5.28 -8.18
CA ALA A 303 -6.25 -4.58 -7.58
C ALA A 303 -5.92 -3.27 -8.31
N ILE A 304 -6.03 -3.25 -9.64
CA ILE A 304 -5.87 -2.04 -10.46
C ILE A 304 -6.96 -1.01 -10.15
N TRP A 305 -8.22 -1.45 -10.04
CA TRP A 305 -9.33 -0.56 -9.64
C TRP A 305 -9.09 0.06 -8.26
N VAL A 306 -8.74 -0.76 -7.26
CA VAL A 306 -8.42 -0.29 -5.90
C VAL A 306 -7.25 0.70 -5.92
N LEU A 307 -6.20 0.41 -6.70
CA LEU A 307 -5.03 1.28 -6.84
C LEU A 307 -5.42 2.67 -7.36
N PHE A 308 -6.11 2.73 -8.51
CA PHE A 308 -6.45 4.01 -9.14
C PHE A 308 -7.49 4.78 -8.35
N VAL A 309 -8.58 4.12 -7.93
CA VAL A 309 -9.65 4.78 -7.17
C VAL A 309 -9.13 5.25 -5.81
N GLY A 310 -8.30 4.46 -5.13
CA GLY A 310 -7.67 4.86 -3.87
C GLY A 310 -6.73 6.06 -4.02
N ALA A 311 -5.89 6.06 -5.04
CA ALA A 311 -4.99 7.18 -5.35
C ALA A 311 -5.78 8.47 -5.63
N LEU A 312 -6.78 8.40 -6.50
CA LEU A 312 -7.62 9.55 -6.87
C LEU A 312 -8.39 10.07 -5.66
N THR A 313 -8.97 9.19 -4.86
CA THR A 313 -9.73 9.57 -3.66
C THR A 313 -8.85 10.30 -2.66
N ALA A 314 -7.63 9.79 -2.40
CA ALA A 314 -6.66 10.44 -1.52
C ALA A 314 -6.20 11.81 -2.06
N LEU A 315 -6.00 11.93 -3.37
CA LEU A 315 -5.61 13.19 -4.01
C LEU A 315 -6.74 14.24 -3.99
N ILE A 316 -7.97 13.83 -4.31
CA ILE A 316 -9.13 14.73 -4.30
C ILE A 316 -9.38 15.23 -2.87
N THR A 317 -9.37 14.33 -1.87
CA THR A 317 -9.54 14.71 -0.46
C THR A 317 -8.42 15.64 0.01
N PHE A 318 -7.16 15.36 -0.35
CA PHE A 318 -6.04 16.25 -0.07
C PHE A 318 -6.20 17.62 -0.75
N GLY A 319 -6.55 17.66 -2.03
CA GLY A 319 -6.76 18.89 -2.80
C GLY A 319 -7.82 19.79 -2.19
N ARG A 320 -8.91 19.21 -1.64
CA ARG A 320 -9.95 19.95 -0.91
C ARG A 320 -9.47 20.60 0.39
N THR A 321 -8.29 20.25 0.89
CA THR A 321 -7.68 20.87 2.09
C THR A 321 -6.66 21.95 1.78
N LEU A 322 -6.37 22.21 0.50
CA LEU A 322 -5.49 23.30 0.10
C LEU A 322 -6.29 24.61 0.15
N THR A 323 -5.89 25.53 1.03
CA THR A 323 -6.38 26.90 1.03
C THR A 323 -5.85 27.61 -0.23
N PRO A 324 -6.65 28.47 -0.89
CA PRO A 324 -6.13 29.32 -1.96
C PRO A 324 -4.88 30.06 -1.48
N ALA A 325 -3.91 30.25 -2.37
CA ALA A 325 -2.83 31.17 -2.07
C ALA A 325 -3.47 32.53 -1.75
N PRO A 326 -3.04 33.23 -0.69
CA PRO A 326 -3.46 34.61 -0.51
C PRO A 326 -3.09 35.33 -1.80
N ASP A 327 -4.11 35.80 -2.52
CA ASP A 327 -3.91 36.55 -3.75
C ASP A 327 -2.94 37.70 -3.45
N ASP A 328 -2.06 37.99 -4.40
CA ASP A 328 -1.34 39.27 -4.49
C ASP A 328 -2.38 40.39 -4.74
N GLU A 329 -3.38 40.53 -3.86
CA GLU A 329 -4.29 41.67 -3.74
C GLU A 329 -3.52 42.85 -3.13
N ALA A 330 -2.45 43.26 -3.81
CA ALA A 330 -1.77 44.54 -3.64
C ALA A 330 -0.74 44.75 -4.77
N ARG A 331 -1.19 44.75 -6.03
CA ARG A 331 -0.50 45.47 -7.11
C ARG A 331 -1.49 46.20 -8.00
#